data_AF-A0A1H7XUP9-F1
#
_entry.id   AF-A0A1H7XUP9-F1
#
_cell.length_a   1.000
_cell.length_b   1.000
_cell.length_c   1.000
_cell.angle_alpha   90.00
_cell.angle_beta   90.00
_cell.angle_gamma   90.00
#
_symmetry.space_group_name_H-M   'P 1'
#
loop_
_entity.id
_entity.type
_entity.pdbx_description
1 polymer ?
#
loop_
_entity_poly.entity_id
_entity_poly.type
_entity_poly.pdbx_seq_one_letter_code
_entity_poly.pdbx_strand_id
1 'polypeptide(L)'
;MSRKMIAIVLVQVLILIGGIVWYLNRTTSEYQATNRTGKQIYEDACISCHPIEEFDGRSISVEYTKRLVRDGKGVMPKYSNIKEPELTKLGEYVNQL
;
A
#
# COMPACT_ATOMS: atom_id res chain seq x y z
N MET A 1 -37.24 19.91 7.95
CA MET A 1 -36.81 18.49 8.07
C MET A 1 -37.20 17.97 9.44
N SER A 2 -37.85 16.80 9.55
CA SER A 2 -38.29 16.26 10.86
C SER A 2 -37.11 15.71 11.66
N ARG A 3 -37.22 15.68 13.00
CA ARG A 3 -36.19 15.07 13.88
C ARG A 3 -35.86 13.62 13.47
N LYS A 4 -36.86 12.87 13.01
CA LYS A 4 -36.70 11.51 12.47
C LYS A 4 -35.88 11.49 11.18
N MET A 5 -36.10 12.42 10.25
CA MET A 5 -35.28 12.53 9.03
C MET A 5 -33.83 12.92 9.35
N ILE A 6 -33.60 13.82 10.30
CA ILE A 6 -32.25 14.19 10.72
C ILE A 6 -31.50 12.97 11.25
N ALA A 7 -32.14 12.16 12.11
CA ALA A 7 -31.52 10.95 12.66
C ALA A 7 -31.16 9.91 11.59
N ILE A 8 -32.03 9.69 10.59
CA ILE A 8 -31.77 8.75 9.48
C ILE A 8 -30.56 9.21 8.66
N VAL A 9 -30.50 10.49 8.30
CA VAL A 9 -29.37 11.05 7.55
C VAL A 9 -28.07 10.90 8.33
N LEU A 10 -28.07 11.19 9.64
CA LEU A 10 -26.88 11.02 10.48
C LEU A 10 -26.39 9.57 10.51
N VAL A 11 -27.29 8.59 10.65
CA VAL A 11 -26.92 7.17 10.63
C VAL A 11 -26.33 6.76 9.29
N GLN A 12 -26.93 7.18 8.17
CA GLN A 12 -26.42 6.89 6.82
C GLN A 12 -25.02 7.50 6.61
N VAL A 13 -24.82 8.75 7.04
CA VAL A 13 -23.51 9.41 6.98
C VAL A 13 -22.48 8.66 7.82
N LEU A 14 -22.82 8.21 9.03
CA LEU A 14 -21.91 7.44 9.88
C LEU A 14 -21.53 6.10 9.25
N ILE A 15 -22.49 5.38 8.65
CA ILE A 15 -22.21 4.12 7.94
C ILE A 15 -21.27 4.37 6.76
N LEU A 16 -21.52 5.43 5.98
CA LEU A 16 -20.70 5.79 4.83
C LEU A 16 -19.26 6.15 5.25
N ILE A 17 -19.11 6.99 6.29
CA ILE A 17 -17.79 7.36 6.83
C ILE A 17 -17.08 6.10 7.36
N GLY A 18 -17.78 5.24 8.10
CA GLY A 18 -17.22 3.98 8.59
C GLY A 18 -16.71 3.08 7.46
N GLY A 19 -17.49 2.97 6.37
CA GLY A 19 -17.09 2.23 5.17
C GLY A 19 -15.84 2.81 4.49
N ILE A 20 -15.77 4.14 4.36
CA ILE A 20 -14.61 4.83 3.77
C ILE A 20 -13.35 4.60 4.62
N VAL A 21 -13.44 4.76 5.94
CA VAL A 21 -12.31 4.55 6.86
C VAL A 21 -11.83 3.10 6.79
N TRP A 22 -12.74 2.14 6.83
CA TRP A 22 -12.39 0.72 6.71
C TRP A 22 -11.68 0.40 5.38
N TYR A 23 -12.18 0.95 4.27
CA TYR A 23 -11.57 0.77 2.96
C TYR A 23 -10.17 1.36 2.87
N LEU A 24 -9.97 2.60 3.36
CA LEU A 24 -8.66 3.24 3.37
C LEU A 24 -7.68 2.44 4.21
N ASN A 25 -8.05 2.05 5.43
CA ASN A 25 -7.19 1.28 6.32
C ASN A 25 -6.75 -0.08 5.74
N ARG A 26 -7.53 -0.66 4.82
CA ARG A 26 -7.19 -1.91 4.14
C ARG A 26 -6.34 -1.72 2.88
N THR A 27 -6.41 -0.54 2.26
CA THR A 27 -5.80 -0.28 0.96
C THR A 27 -4.60 0.66 1.03
N THR A 28 -4.25 1.18 2.20
CA THR A 28 -3.05 1.99 2.43
C THR A 28 -2.21 1.39 3.56
N SER A 29 -0.90 1.36 3.37
CA SER A 29 0.07 0.93 4.37
C SER A 29 0.73 2.12 5.04
N GLU A 30 0.81 2.08 6.37
CA GLU A 30 1.51 3.06 7.20
C GLU A 30 3.01 2.76 7.35
N TYR A 31 3.53 1.72 6.68
CA TYR A 31 4.95 1.33 6.76
C TYR A 31 5.89 2.49 6.41
N GLN A 32 6.90 2.71 7.27
CA GLN A 32 7.90 3.76 7.11
C GLN A 32 9.23 3.14 6.69
N ALA A 33 9.76 3.58 5.55
CA ALA A 33 11.02 3.07 5.01
C ALA A 33 12.25 3.93 5.36
N THR A 34 12.11 5.02 6.12
CA THR A 34 13.18 6.02 6.31
C THR A 34 14.52 5.38 6.67
N ASN A 35 15.56 5.69 5.89
CA ASN A 35 16.92 5.17 6.04
C ASN A 35 17.05 3.64 5.95
N ARG A 36 16.11 2.95 5.30
CA ARG A 36 16.17 1.50 5.06
C ARG A 36 16.81 1.20 3.69
N THR A 37 17.39 0.01 3.60
CA THR A 37 17.84 -0.57 2.32
C THR A 37 16.67 -1.22 1.57
N GLY A 38 16.81 -1.43 0.25
CA GLY A 38 15.77 -2.09 -0.54
C GLY A 38 15.41 -3.48 -0.04
N LYS A 39 16.43 -4.26 0.36
CA LYS A 39 16.26 -5.59 0.96
C LYS A 39 15.45 -5.54 2.26
N GLN A 40 15.80 -4.63 3.17
CA GLN A 40 15.07 -4.49 4.44
C GLN A 40 13.60 -4.12 4.20
N ILE A 41 13.33 -3.21 3.27
CA ILE A 41 11.95 -2.82 2.92
C ILE A 41 11.17 -4.02 2.39
N TYR A 42 11.79 -4.81 1.51
CA TYR A 42 11.16 -6.00 0.94
C TYR A 42 10.86 -7.07 2.01
N GLU A 43 11.83 -7.37 2.87
CA GLU A 43 11.66 -8.35 3.95
C GLU A 43 10.62 -7.90 4.99
N ASP A 44 10.59 -6.62 5.34
CA ASP A 44 9.65 -6.12 6.35
C ASP A 44 8.20 -6.05 5.84
N ALA A 45 8.00 -5.68 4.57
CA ALA A 45 6.69 -5.24 4.08
C ALA A 45 6.15 -6.02 2.87
N CYS A 46 7.01 -6.63 2.05
CA CYS A 46 6.61 -7.21 0.77
C CYS A 46 6.58 -8.75 0.80
N ILE A 47 7.55 -9.38 1.48
CA ILE A 47 7.80 -10.83 1.40
C ILE A 47 6.61 -11.69 1.86
N SER A 48 5.78 -11.17 2.77
CA SER A 48 4.61 -11.91 3.29
C SER A 48 3.56 -12.21 2.21
N CYS A 49 3.45 -11.35 1.20
CA CYS A 49 2.55 -11.53 0.05
C CYS A 49 3.29 -11.91 -1.23
N HIS A 50 4.58 -11.57 -1.32
CA HIS A 50 5.43 -11.77 -2.48
C HIS A 50 6.69 -12.55 -2.09
N PRO A 51 6.60 -13.88 -1.93
CA PRO A 51 7.76 -14.70 -1.59
C PRO A 51 8.83 -14.63 -2.71
N ILE A 52 10.10 -14.80 -2.37
CA ILE A 52 11.23 -14.59 -3.31
C ILE A 52 11.11 -15.50 -4.54
N GLU A 53 10.60 -16.71 -4.35
CA GLU A 53 10.39 -17.71 -5.40
C GLU A 53 9.40 -17.24 -6.49
N GLU A 54 8.60 -16.21 -6.23
CA GLU A 54 7.71 -15.59 -7.23
C GLU A 54 8.49 -14.84 -8.32
N PHE A 55 9.69 -14.35 -7.99
CA PHE A 55 10.50 -13.50 -8.87
C PHE A 55 11.60 -14.26 -9.60
N ASP A 56 11.83 -15.55 -9.30
CA ASP A 56 12.94 -16.33 -9.85
C ASP A 56 12.97 -16.26 -11.40
N GLY A 57 14.00 -15.58 -11.92
CA GLY A 57 14.24 -15.39 -13.36
C GLY A 57 13.37 -14.31 -14.03
N ARG A 58 12.65 -13.47 -13.27
CA ARG A 58 11.82 -12.38 -13.80
C ARG A 58 12.36 -11.00 -13.42
N SER A 59 13.07 -10.38 -14.35
CA SER A 59 13.45 -8.97 -14.18
C SER A 59 12.22 -8.06 -14.26
N ILE A 60 11.80 -7.48 -13.14
CA ILE A 60 10.77 -6.44 -13.09
C ILE A 60 11.47 -5.08 -13.12
N SER A 61 11.03 -4.15 -13.98
CA SER A 61 11.68 -2.84 -14.06
C SER A 61 11.50 -2.04 -12.77
N VAL A 62 12.54 -1.27 -12.43
CA VAL A 62 12.56 -0.40 -11.24
C VAL A 62 11.36 0.54 -11.26
N GLU A 63 11.09 1.23 -12.38
CA GLU A 63 9.98 2.16 -12.55
C GLU A 63 8.61 1.50 -12.37
N TYR A 64 8.47 0.25 -12.83
CA TYR A 64 7.24 -0.50 -12.67
C TYR A 64 6.98 -0.82 -11.19
N THR A 65 8.01 -1.29 -10.47
CA THR A 65 7.95 -1.53 -9.02
C THR A 65 7.59 -0.27 -8.26
N LYS A 66 8.28 0.85 -8.55
CA LYS A 66 8.03 2.15 -7.92
C LYS A 66 6.56 2.58 -8.08
N ARG A 67 6.00 2.44 -9.28
CA ARG A 67 4.59 2.78 -9.56
C ARG A 67 3.64 1.89 -8.77
N LEU A 68 3.83 0.58 -8.77
CA LEU A 68 2.95 -0.35 -8.06
C LEU A 68 2.97 -0.12 -6.55
N VAL A 69 4.16 0.05 -5.95
CA VAL A 69 4.31 0.30 -4.52
C VAL A 69 3.66 1.62 -4.12
N ARG A 70 3.83 2.67 -4.93
CA ARG A 70 3.28 4.00 -4.65
C ARG A 70 1.76 4.08 -4.80
N ASP A 71 1.19 3.35 -5.75
CA ASP A 71 -0.22 3.50 -6.14
C ASP A 71 -1.10 2.36 -5.59
N GLY A 72 -0.52 1.20 -5.27
CA GLY A 72 -1.24 -0.02 -4.93
C GLY A 72 -1.92 -0.65 -6.16
N LYS A 73 -2.36 -1.91 -6.04
CA LYS A 73 -3.13 -2.58 -7.11
C LYS A 73 -3.96 -3.73 -6.54
N GLY A 74 -5.27 -3.66 -6.73
CA GLY A 74 -6.19 -4.71 -6.26
C GLY A 74 -6.13 -4.86 -4.74
N VAL A 75 -5.61 -5.99 -4.25
CA VAL A 75 -5.42 -6.26 -2.82
C VAL A 75 -4.07 -5.78 -2.28
N MET A 76 -3.13 -5.41 -3.15
CA MET A 76 -1.84 -4.85 -2.74
C MET A 76 -2.07 -3.42 -2.22
N PRO A 77 -1.78 -3.13 -0.94
CA PRO A 77 -1.97 -1.81 -0.39
C PRO A 77 -1.00 -0.81 -1.01
N LYS A 78 -1.42 0.44 -0.99
CA LYS A 78 -0.62 1.60 -1.37
C LYS A 78 0.38 1.92 -0.26
N TYR A 79 1.67 2.00 -0.57
CA TYR A 79 2.72 2.38 0.39
C TYR A 79 3.09 3.85 0.21
N SER A 80 2.22 4.75 0.65
CA SER A 80 2.40 6.20 0.45
C SER A 80 3.62 6.77 1.17
N ASN A 81 4.14 6.09 2.18
CA ASN A 81 5.21 6.58 3.04
C ASN A 81 6.61 6.06 2.65
N ILE A 82 6.70 5.21 1.63
CA ILE A 82 7.98 4.84 1.00
C ILE A 82 8.29 5.90 -0.06
N LYS A 83 9.27 6.78 0.22
CA LYS A 83 9.66 7.90 -0.63
C LYS A 83 11.03 7.65 -1.26
N GLU A 84 11.49 8.57 -2.10
CA GLU A 84 12.88 8.57 -2.53
C GLU A 84 13.81 8.92 -1.35
N PRO A 85 15.03 8.34 -1.30
CA PRO A 85 15.60 7.36 -2.23
C PRO A 85 15.19 5.90 -1.96
N GLU A 86 14.50 5.60 -0.86
CA GLU A 86 14.12 4.24 -0.44
C GLU A 86 13.30 3.48 -1.49
N LEU A 87 12.40 4.19 -2.17
CA LEU A 87 11.55 3.62 -3.21
C LEU A 87 12.37 3.13 -4.41
N THR A 88 13.42 3.87 -4.79
CA THR A 88 14.37 3.44 -5.83
C THR A 88 15.19 2.26 -5.36
N LYS A 89 15.75 2.31 -4.13
CA LYS A 89 16.51 1.18 -3.56
C LYS A 89 15.71 -0.11 -3.53
N LEU A 90 14.41 -0.04 -3.18
CA LEU A 90 13.49 -1.17 -3.22
C LEU A 90 13.32 -1.70 -4.66
N GLY A 91 13.06 -0.80 -5.62
CA GLY A 91 12.89 -1.18 -7.01
C GLY A 91 14.14 -1.86 -7.60
N GLU A 92 15.32 -1.35 -7.27
CA GLU A 92 16.61 -1.94 -7.67
C GLU A 92 16.81 -3.34 -7.05
N TYR A 93 16.46 -3.51 -5.78
CA TYR A 93 16.54 -4.82 -5.12
C TYR A 93 15.61 -5.85 -5.79
N VAL A 94 14.33 -5.50 -6.01
CA VAL A 94 13.37 -6.39 -6.68
C VAL A 94 13.78 -6.71 -8.11
N ASN A 95 14.43 -5.77 -8.82
CA ASN A 95 14.91 -6.02 -10.18
C ASN A 95 16.02 -7.10 -10.25
N GLN A 96 16.67 -7.42 -9.12
CA GLN A 96 17.78 -8.39 -9.02
C GLN A 96 17.36 -9.74 -8.44
N LEU A 97 16.09 -9.89 -8.01
CA LEU A 97 15.51 -11.16 -7.58
C LEU A 97 15.10 -11.99 -8.81
#